data_AF-A0A7S1HYX5-F1
#
_entry.id   AF-A0A7S1HYX5-F1
#
_cell.length_a   1.000
_cell.length_b   1.000
_cell.length_c   1.000
_cell.angle_alpha   90.00
_cell.angle_beta   90.00
_cell.angle_gamma   90.00
#
_symmetry.space_group_name_H-M   'P 1'
#
loop_
_entity.id
_entity.type
_entity.pdbx_description
1 polymer ?
#
loop_
_entity_poly.entity_id
_entity_poly.type
_entity_poly.pdbx_seq_one_letter_code
_entity_poly.pdbx_strand_id
1 'polypeptide(L)'
;LLSRFHTVAPKKAALAEAEAKLAAANSALVEAQAKLQAVEAEQYALQSRLDASVARKNQLEANITLSGKRLAAAASLTTSLASEVVRWDALILQLEADLPAVVGDTFLASGCCAYLGAFTDTYRREMVARWQQHCREALVPCSEAFSLAGVLSTPLLQQEWAIQTLPTDTTSVE
;
A
#
# COMPACT_ATOMS: atom_id res chain seq x y z
N LEU A 1 -56.66 88.78 -3.53
CA LEU A 1 -57.06 87.39 -3.21
C LEU A 1 -57.21 86.54 -4.48
N LEU A 2 -57.90 87.02 -5.53
CA LEU A 2 -58.13 86.28 -6.79
C LEU A 2 -56.86 85.89 -7.59
N SER A 3 -55.78 86.71 -7.62
CA SER A 3 -54.57 86.35 -8.41
C SER A 3 -53.75 85.20 -7.81
N ARG A 4 -53.81 85.00 -6.48
CA ARG A 4 -53.22 83.83 -5.79
C ARG A 4 -53.95 82.54 -6.13
N PHE A 5 -55.28 82.57 -6.32
CA PHE A 5 -56.04 81.36 -6.69
C PHE A 5 -55.70 80.87 -8.10
N HIS A 6 -55.52 81.79 -9.05
CA HIS A 6 -55.15 81.46 -10.44
C HIS A 6 -53.75 80.86 -10.58
N THR A 7 -52.83 81.19 -9.67
CA THR A 7 -51.46 80.64 -9.66
C THR A 7 -51.32 79.37 -8.82
N VAL A 8 -52.21 79.14 -7.85
CA VAL A 8 -52.15 78.00 -6.91
C VAL A 8 -52.96 76.80 -7.41
N ALA A 9 -54.10 77.02 -8.06
CA ALA A 9 -54.91 75.93 -8.63
C ALA A 9 -54.16 75.05 -9.66
N PRO A 10 -53.43 75.59 -10.66
CA PRO A 10 -52.68 74.76 -11.61
C PRO A 10 -51.50 74.04 -10.95
N LYS A 11 -50.87 74.65 -9.93
CA LYS A 11 -49.81 73.99 -9.15
C LYS A 11 -50.34 72.82 -8.33
N LYS A 12 -51.55 72.93 -7.77
CA LYS A 12 -52.22 71.82 -7.08
C LYS A 12 -52.62 70.69 -8.03
N ALA A 13 -53.11 71.01 -9.22
CA ALA A 13 -53.45 70.02 -10.24
C ALA A 13 -52.21 69.28 -10.76
N ALA A 14 -51.12 70.01 -11.06
CA ALA A 14 -49.85 69.42 -11.49
C ALA A 14 -49.22 68.54 -10.39
N LEU A 15 -49.35 68.94 -9.12
CA LEU A 15 -48.90 68.16 -7.98
C LEU A 15 -49.70 66.86 -7.85
N ALA A 16 -51.02 66.90 -7.97
CA ALA A 16 -51.86 65.70 -7.95
C ALA A 16 -51.57 64.73 -9.12
N GLU A 17 -51.30 65.26 -10.32
CA GLU A 17 -50.92 64.44 -11.47
C GLU A 17 -49.54 63.79 -11.29
N ALA A 18 -48.57 64.52 -10.75
CA ALA A 18 -47.25 63.99 -10.42
C ALA A 18 -47.32 62.93 -9.31
N GLU A 19 -48.14 63.15 -8.28
CA GLU A 19 -48.40 62.17 -7.21
C GLU A 19 -49.05 60.89 -7.76
N ALA A 20 -50.01 61.00 -8.69
CA ALA A 20 -50.63 59.84 -9.32
C ALA A 20 -49.63 59.04 -10.19
N LYS A 21 -48.78 59.72 -10.96
CA LYS A 21 -47.71 59.07 -11.75
C LYS A 21 -46.67 58.41 -10.85
N LEU A 22 -46.30 59.06 -9.74
CA LEU A 22 -45.37 58.53 -8.75
C LEU A 22 -45.94 57.29 -8.05
N ALA A 23 -47.24 57.29 -7.72
CA ALA A 23 -47.92 56.14 -7.15
C ALA A 23 -47.94 54.94 -8.11
N ALA A 24 -48.25 55.17 -9.40
CA ALA A 24 -48.24 54.12 -10.41
C ALA A 24 -46.84 53.56 -10.69
N ALA A 25 -45.81 54.42 -10.74
CA ALA A 25 -44.43 53.99 -10.90
C ALA A 25 -43.94 53.18 -9.67
N ASN A 26 -44.33 53.60 -8.46
CA ASN A 26 -44.01 52.86 -7.24
C ASN A 26 -44.69 51.50 -7.19
N SER A 27 -45.95 51.35 -7.63
CA SER A 27 -46.61 50.04 -7.64
C SER A 27 -45.95 49.08 -8.63
N ALA A 28 -45.61 49.57 -9.83
CA ALA A 28 -44.88 48.77 -10.83
C ALA A 28 -43.48 48.37 -10.35
N LEU A 29 -42.79 49.26 -9.62
CA LEU A 29 -41.49 48.99 -9.02
C LEU A 29 -41.58 47.89 -7.95
N VAL A 30 -42.60 47.93 -7.09
CA VAL A 30 -42.84 46.89 -6.06
C VAL A 30 -43.14 45.53 -6.71
N GLU A 31 -43.97 45.49 -7.75
CA GLU A 31 -44.23 44.23 -8.48
C GLU A 31 -42.97 43.66 -9.15
N ALA A 32 -42.16 44.51 -9.79
CA ALA A 32 -40.92 44.08 -10.42
C ALA A 32 -39.91 43.57 -9.39
N GLN A 33 -39.80 44.23 -8.23
CA GLN A 33 -38.95 43.79 -7.11
C GLN A 33 -39.42 42.45 -6.54
N ALA A 34 -40.73 42.24 -6.38
CA ALA A 34 -41.27 40.97 -5.88
C ALA A 34 -40.99 39.80 -6.85
N LYS A 35 -41.13 40.03 -8.16
CA LYS A 35 -40.78 39.02 -9.19
C LYS A 35 -39.29 38.72 -9.19
N LEU A 36 -38.44 39.74 -9.06
CA LEU A 36 -36.99 39.57 -8.98
C LEU A 36 -36.60 38.72 -7.77
N GLN A 37 -37.14 39.03 -6.58
CA GLN A 37 -36.87 38.26 -5.36
C GLN A 37 -37.30 36.79 -5.48
N ALA A 38 -38.43 36.52 -6.13
CA ALA A 38 -38.89 35.14 -6.36
C ALA A 38 -37.93 34.35 -7.25
N VAL A 39 -37.46 34.96 -8.35
CA VAL A 39 -36.50 34.33 -9.26
C VAL A 39 -35.13 34.14 -8.60
N GLU A 40 -34.65 35.13 -7.84
CA GLU A 40 -33.39 35.04 -7.09
C GLU A 40 -33.44 33.91 -6.04
N ALA A 41 -34.57 33.75 -5.35
CA ALA A 41 -34.76 32.66 -4.39
C ALA A 41 -34.73 31.28 -5.07
N GLU A 42 -35.39 31.13 -6.22
CA GLU A 42 -35.37 29.89 -7.00
C GLU A 42 -33.96 29.59 -7.54
N GLN A 43 -33.26 30.62 -8.04
CA GLN A 43 -31.88 30.50 -8.49
C GLN A 43 -30.96 30.02 -7.36
N TYR A 44 -31.11 30.57 -6.15
CA TYR A 44 -30.32 30.15 -4.99
C TYR A 44 -30.59 28.69 -4.61
N ALA A 45 -31.87 28.27 -4.61
CA ALA A 45 -32.26 26.90 -4.32
C ALA A 45 -31.69 25.91 -5.36
N LEU A 46 -31.75 26.26 -6.65
CA LEU A 46 -31.19 25.45 -7.73
C LEU A 46 -29.67 25.36 -7.63
N GLN A 47 -28.99 26.47 -7.33
CA GLN A 47 -27.53 26.50 -7.17
C GLN A 47 -27.10 25.60 -6.00
N SER A 48 -27.76 25.73 -4.84
CA SER A 48 -27.48 24.89 -3.67
C SER A 48 -27.65 23.39 -3.98
N ARG A 49 -28.70 23.03 -4.72
CA ARG A 49 -28.93 21.64 -5.14
C ARG A 49 -27.89 21.14 -6.13
N LEU A 50 -27.46 21.99 -7.07
CA LEU A 50 -26.39 21.68 -8.01
C LEU A 50 -25.08 21.42 -7.27
N ASP A 51 -24.70 22.31 -6.36
CA ASP A 51 -23.47 22.21 -5.57
C ASP A 51 -23.45 20.92 -4.74
N ALA A 52 -24.57 20.58 -4.09
CA ALA A 52 -24.72 19.33 -3.34
C ALA A 52 -24.59 18.09 -4.25
N SER A 53 -25.17 18.12 -5.45
CA SER A 53 -25.06 17.02 -6.41
C SER A 53 -23.64 16.85 -6.95
N VAL A 54 -22.94 17.96 -7.23
CA VAL A 54 -21.54 17.95 -7.68
C VAL A 54 -20.62 17.42 -6.57
N ALA A 55 -20.81 17.87 -5.33
CA ALA A 55 -20.06 17.36 -4.19
C ALA A 55 -20.23 15.83 -4.04
N ARG A 56 -21.48 15.34 -4.15
CA ARG A 56 -21.78 13.90 -4.08
C ARG A 56 -21.15 13.11 -5.23
N LYS A 57 -21.19 13.64 -6.46
CA LYS A 57 -20.53 13.04 -7.63
C LYS A 57 -19.03 12.91 -7.39
N ASN A 58 -18.37 14.00 -6.98
CA ASN A 58 -16.92 14.03 -6.76
C ASN A 58 -16.51 13.05 -5.65
N GLN A 59 -17.28 12.96 -4.57
CA GLN A 59 -17.04 11.98 -3.51
C GLN A 59 -17.15 10.54 -4.02
N LEU A 60 -18.15 10.26 -4.86
CA LEU A 60 -18.33 8.92 -5.43
C LEU A 60 -17.19 8.56 -6.38
N GLU A 61 -16.74 9.48 -7.23
CA GLU A 61 -15.60 9.29 -8.13
C GLU A 61 -14.29 9.03 -7.36
N ALA A 62 -14.07 9.77 -6.27
CA ALA A 62 -12.94 9.54 -5.37
C ALA A 62 -12.99 8.13 -4.75
N ASN A 63 -14.17 7.71 -4.28
CA ASN A 63 -14.37 6.38 -3.69
C ASN A 63 -14.15 5.25 -4.71
N ILE A 64 -14.63 5.42 -5.95
CA ILE A 64 -14.41 4.46 -7.04
C ILE A 64 -12.92 4.34 -7.33
N THR A 65 -12.23 5.47 -7.46
CA THR A 65 -10.78 5.51 -7.74
C THR A 65 -9.99 4.82 -6.63
N LEU A 66 -10.32 5.13 -5.36
CA LEU A 66 -9.67 4.51 -4.20
C LEU A 66 -9.91 2.99 -4.16
N SER A 67 -11.16 2.56 -4.40
CA SER A 67 -11.53 1.15 -4.40
C SER A 67 -10.84 0.38 -5.53
N GLY A 68 -10.73 0.99 -6.72
CA GLY A 68 -9.98 0.43 -7.84
C GLY A 68 -8.50 0.23 -7.52
N LYS A 69 -7.85 1.23 -6.91
CA LYS A 69 -6.45 1.12 -6.45
C LYS A 69 -6.27 -0.01 -5.42
N ARG A 70 -7.19 -0.12 -4.45
CA ARG A 70 -7.17 -1.18 -3.44
C ARG A 70 -7.32 -2.56 -4.07
N LEU A 71 -8.24 -2.70 -5.03
CA LEU A 71 -8.48 -3.98 -5.71
C LEU A 71 -7.28 -4.40 -6.57
N ALA A 72 -6.65 -3.47 -7.28
CA ALA A 72 -5.43 -3.74 -8.04
C ALA A 72 -4.27 -4.17 -7.12
N ALA A 73 -4.08 -3.48 -5.99
CA ALA A 73 -3.07 -3.86 -5.00
C ALA A 73 -3.34 -5.24 -4.41
N ALA A 74 -4.59 -5.54 -4.03
CA ALA A 74 -4.98 -6.84 -3.52
C ALA A 74 -4.75 -7.96 -4.54
N ALA A 75 -5.10 -7.76 -5.82
CA ALA A 75 -4.87 -8.73 -6.88
C ALA A 75 -3.37 -9.00 -7.11
N SER A 76 -2.54 -7.97 -7.06
CA SER A 76 -1.09 -8.10 -7.12
C SER A 76 -0.56 -8.93 -5.96
N LEU A 77 -0.97 -8.60 -4.73
CA LEU A 77 -0.58 -9.34 -3.52
C LEU A 77 -0.99 -10.81 -3.57
N THR A 78 -2.21 -11.11 -4.03
CA THR A 78 -2.68 -12.49 -4.18
C THR A 78 -1.82 -13.27 -5.16
N THR A 79 -1.45 -12.65 -6.28
CA THR A 79 -0.57 -13.28 -7.27
C THR A 79 0.82 -13.55 -6.71
N SER A 80 1.44 -12.55 -6.07
CA SER A 80 2.76 -12.71 -5.44
C SER A 80 2.75 -13.74 -4.32
N LEU A 81 1.69 -13.77 -3.51
CA LEU A 81 1.56 -14.75 -2.44
C LEU A 81 1.37 -16.17 -2.98
N ALA A 82 0.67 -16.35 -4.11
CA ALA A 82 0.52 -17.66 -4.73
C ALA A 82 1.86 -18.26 -5.15
N SER A 83 2.78 -17.46 -5.72
CA SER A 83 4.14 -17.93 -6.02
C SER A 83 4.95 -18.26 -4.77
N GLU A 84 4.76 -17.50 -3.68
CA GLU A 84 5.41 -17.81 -2.41
C GLU A 84 4.92 -19.14 -1.84
N VAL A 85 3.61 -19.42 -1.87
CA VAL A 85 3.09 -20.72 -1.38
C VAL A 85 3.78 -21.89 -2.05
N VAL A 86 3.91 -21.88 -3.39
CA VAL A 86 4.62 -22.93 -4.13
C VAL A 86 6.08 -23.07 -3.69
N ARG A 87 6.77 -21.94 -3.46
CA ARG A 87 8.15 -21.93 -2.99
C ARG A 87 8.28 -22.51 -1.58
N TRP A 88 7.33 -22.18 -0.69
CA TRP A 88 7.33 -22.66 0.69
C TRP A 88 7.01 -24.15 0.75
N ASP A 89 6.06 -24.63 -0.06
CA ASP A 89 5.75 -26.05 -0.18
C ASP A 89 6.97 -26.84 -0.65
N ALA A 90 7.69 -26.35 -1.67
CA ALA A 90 8.94 -26.96 -2.12
C ALA A 90 10.02 -26.97 -1.02
N LEU A 91 10.13 -25.89 -0.26
CA LEU A 91 11.07 -25.81 0.86
C LEU A 91 10.70 -26.79 1.99
N ILE A 92 9.42 -26.94 2.30
CA ILE A 92 8.94 -27.90 3.32
C ILE A 92 9.31 -29.31 2.90
N LEU A 93 9.05 -29.69 1.64
CA LEU A 93 9.42 -31.02 1.13
C LEU A 93 10.92 -31.28 1.22
N GLN A 94 11.74 -30.27 0.93
CA GLN A 94 13.19 -30.37 1.08
C GLN A 94 13.58 -30.54 2.55
N LEU A 95 13.03 -29.73 3.45
CA LEU A 95 13.32 -29.83 4.88
C LEU A 95 12.88 -31.17 5.48
N GLU A 96 11.74 -31.71 5.05
CA GLU A 96 11.28 -33.05 5.45
C GLU A 96 12.21 -34.15 4.98
N ALA A 97 12.78 -34.02 3.77
CA ALA A 97 13.78 -34.94 3.25
C ALA A 97 15.13 -34.85 3.99
N ASP A 98 15.54 -33.64 4.39
CA ASP A 98 16.82 -33.39 5.06
C ASP A 98 16.76 -33.71 6.57
N LEU A 99 15.58 -33.61 7.20
CA LEU A 99 15.38 -33.75 8.65
C LEU A 99 15.97 -35.04 9.26
N PRO A 100 15.84 -36.23 8.64
CA PRO A 100 16.41 -37.46 9.19
C PRO A 100 17.94 -37.42 9.28
N ALA A 101 18.60 -36.77 8.31
CA ALA A 101 20.06 -36.70 8.20
C ALA A 101 20.71 -35.76 9.23
N VAL A 102 19.93 -34.82 9.81
CA VAL A 102 20.43 -33.80 10.74
C VAL A 102 21.23 -34.40 11.91
N VAL A 103 20.77 -35.53 12.46
CA VAL A 103 21.44 -36.17 13.60
C VAL A 103 22.83 -36.67 13.20
N GLY A 104 22.93 -37.39 12.08
CA GLY A 104 24.20 -37.92 11.59
C GLY A 104 25.15 -36.81 11.12
N ASP A 105 24.62 -35.78 10.46
CA ASP A 105 25.42 -34.65 9.99
C ASP A 105 25.95 -33.81 11.16
N THR A 106 25.15 -33.61 12.21
CA THR A 106 25.60 -32.93 13.44
C THR A 106 26.68 -33.75 14.15
N PHE A 107 26.52 -35.07 14.21
CA PHE A 107 27.53 -35.96 14.77
C PHE A 107 28.85 -35.86 14.02
N LEU A 108 28.83 -35.97 12.69
CA LEU A 108 30.01 -35.84 11.83
C LEU A 108 30.67 -34.47 11.99
N ALA A 109 29.90 -33.38 11.97
CA ALA A 109 30.40 -32.03 12.17
C ALA A 109 31.10 -31.86 13.53
N SER A 110 30.51 -32.39 14.60
CA SER A 110 31.12 -32.35 15.93
C SER A 110 32.44 -33.11 15.99
N GLY A 111 32.53 -34.26 15.31
CA GLY A 111 33.76 -35.03 15.18
C GLY A 111 34.84 -34.28 14.40
N CYS A 112 34.47 -33.60 13.32
CA CYS A 112 35.38 -32.75 12.55
C CYS A 112 35.98 -31.64 13.41
N CYS A 113 35.15 -30.90 14.15
CA CYS A 113 35.62 -29.82 15.03
C CYS A 113 36.50 -30.33 16.17
N ALA A 114 36.18 -31.50 16.73
CA ALA A 114 36.91 -32.06 17.87
C ALA A 114 38.27 -32.67 17.50
N TYR A 115 38.35 -33.34 16.35
CA TYR A 115 39.51 -34.19 16.03
C TYR A 115 40.26 -33.80 14.75
N LEU A 116 39.61 -33.17 13.77
CA LEU A 116 40.19 -33.01 12.43
C LEU A 116 40.91 -31.68 12.20
N GLY A 117 40.82 -30.72 13.12
CA GLY A 117 41.35 -29.36 12.93
C GLY A 117 42.86 -29.26 12.67
N ALA A 118 43.67 -30.21 13.14
CA ALA A 118 45.13 -30.20 12.97
C ALA A 118 45.63 -30.89 11.69
N PHE A 119 44.74 -31.47 10.90
CA PHE A 119 45.09 -32.32 9.75
C PHE A 119 44.92 -31.59 8.41
N THR A 120 45.56 -32.12 7.37
CA THR A 120 45.45 -31.59 6.00
C THR A 120 44.07 -31.86 5.40
N ASP A 121 43.62 -31.01 4.48
CA ASP A 121 42.34 -31.15 3.77
C ASP A 121 42.13 -32.57 3.19
N THR A 122 43.14 -33.13 2.53
CA THR A 122 43.10 -34.49 1.98
C THR A 122 42.79 -35.55 3.04
N TYR A 123 43.45 -35.47 4.20
CA TYR A 123 43.23 -36.41 5.30
C TYR A 123 41.86 -36.20 5.95
N ARG A 124 41.43 -34.93 6.12
CA ARG A 124 40.09 -34.61 6.64
C ARG A 124 39.01 -35.26 5.77
N ARG A 125 39.08 -35.11 4.44
CA ARG A 125 38.12 -35.71 3.49
C ARG A 125 38.10 -37.23 3.54
N GLU A 126 39.26 -37.87 3.59
CA GLU A 126 39.36 -39.33 3.70
C GLU A 126 38.73 -39.85 5.01
N MET A 127 39.01 -39.19 6.14
CA MET A 127 38.44 -39.58 7.44
C MET A 127 36.92 -39.39 7.47
N VAL A 128 36.43 -38.25 6.98
CA VAL A 128 34.99 -37.97 6.91
C VAL A 128 34.27 -39.00 6.03
N ALA A 129 34.84 -39.40 4.89
CA ALA A 129 34.27 -40.44 4.04
C ALA A 129 34.17 -41.80 4.76
N ARG A 130 35.19 -42.17 5.54
CA ARG A 130 35.16 -43.39 6.36
C ARG A 130 34.12 -43.29 7.48
N TRP A 131 34.00 -42.15 8.15
CA TRP A 131 33.01 -41.95 9.20
C TRP A 131 31.58 -41.99 8.66
N GLN A 132 31.31 -41.42 7.49
CA GLN A 132 30.02 -41.57 6.80
C GLN A 132 29.72 -43.04 6.49
N GLN A 133 30.70 -43.80 6.01
CA GLN A 133 30.52 -45.22 5.73
C GLN A 133 30.14 -46.00 7.01
N HIS A 134 30.81 -45.72 8.14
CA HIS A 134 30.46 -46.32 9.43
C HIS A 134 29.08 -45.89 9.93
N CYS A 135 28.67 -44.63 9.71
CA CYS A 135 27.33 -44.18 10.06
C CYS A 135 26.26 -44.97 9.28
N ARG A 136 26.49 -45.22 7.98
CA ARG A 136 25.60 -46.06 7.15
C ARG A 136 25.53 -47.50 7.66
N GLU A 137 26.66 -48.10 8.01
CA GLU A 137 26.73 -49.44 8.60
C GLU A 137 25.99 -49.53 9.95
N ALA A 138 26.02 -48.45 10.73
CA ALA A 138 25.33 -48.32 12.00
C ALA A 138 23.86 -47.89 11.87
N LEU A 139 23.32 -47.75 10.65
CA LEU A 139 21.97 -47.28 10.36
C LEU A 139 21.67 -45.87 10.92
N VAL A 140 22.69 -45.03 11.01
CA VAL A 140 22.55 -43.60 11.33
C VAL A 140 22.34 -42.84 10.03
N PRO A 141 21.20 -42.15 9.84
CA PRO A 141 20.97 -41.36 8.63
C PRO A 141 21.92 -40.16 8.59
N CYS A 142 22.60 -39.99 7.45
CA CYS A 142 23.47 -38.87 7.13
C CYS A 142 23.15 -38.40 5.71
N SER A 143 23.48 -37.15 5.39
CA SER A 143 23.37 -36.64 4.03
C SER A 143 24.29 -37.42 3.09
N GLU A 144 23.86 -37.65 1.84
CA GLU A 144 24.68 -38.35 0.84
C GLU A 144 25.99 -37.60 0.56
N ALA A 145 25.93 -36.27 0.58
CA ALA A 145 27.06 -35.36 0.44
C ALA A 145 27.18 -34.46 1.67
N PHE A 146 27.86 -34.94 2.71
CA PHE A 146 28.15 -34.13 3.90
C PHE A 146 29.07 -32.95 3.57
N SER A 147 28.75 -31.78 4.11
CA SER A 147 29.58 -30.58 4.08
C SER A 147 29.66 -29.96 5.47
N LEU A 148 30.87 -29.82 6.01
CA LEU A 148 31.07 -29.22 7.33
C LEU A 148 30.57 -27.77 7.36
N ALA A 149 30.94 -26.98 6.35
CA ALA A 149 30.47 -25.62 6.19
C ALA A 149 28.95 -25.55 6.01
N GLY A 150 28.34 -26.50 5.28
CA GLY A 150 26.89 -26.56 5.10
C GLY A 150 26.10 -26.84 6.39
N VAL A 151 26.70 -27.58 7.33
CA VAL A 151 26.08 -27.90 8.63
C VAL A 151 26.27 -26.78 9.65
N LEU A 152 27.45 -26.15 9.69
CA LEU A 152 27.82 -25.20 10.73
C LEU A 152 27.66 -23.73 10.33
N SER A 153 27.42 -23.44 9.06
CA SER A 153 27.30 -22.07 8.56
C SER A 153 26.14 -21.94 7.57
N THR A 154 25.74 -20.69 7.32
CA THR A 154 24.76 -20.37 6.28
C THR A 154 25.43 -19.57 5.17
N PRO A 155 24.90 -19.59 3.93
CA PRO A 155 25.46 -18.79 2.84
C PRO A 155 25.59 -17.30 3.18
N LEU A 156 24.67 -16.76 3.97
CA LEU A 156 24.73 -15.38 4.44
C LEU A 156 25.94 -15.13 5.36
N LEU A 157 26.20 -16.06 6.30
CA LEU A 157 27.34 -15.98 7.20
C LEU A 157 28.67 -16.10 6.46
N GLN A 158 28.75 -17.01 5.48
CA GLN A 158 29.92 -17.15 4.61
C GLN A 158 30.18 -15.88 3.78
N GLN A 159 29.12 -15.23 3.29
CA GLN A 159 29.24 -13.96 2.59
C GLN A 159 29.77 -12.85 3.51
N GLU A 160 29.31 -12.82 4.76
CA GLU A 160 29.81 -11.88 5.77
C GLU A 160 31.31 -12.10 6.03
N TRP A 161 31.75 -13.35 6.16
CA TRP A 161 33.19 -13.66 6.29
C TRP A 161 33.99 -13.22 5.07
N ALA A 162 33.47 -13.42 3.86
CA ALA A 162 34.13 -12.97 2.64
C ALA A 162 34.26 -11.44 2.58
N ILE A 163 33.24 -10.70 3.04
CA ILE A 163 33.31 -9.23 3.19
C ILE A 163 34.41 -8.83 4.19
N GLN A 164 34.60 -9.64 5.23
CA GLN A 164 35.68 -9.50 6.21
C GLN A 164 37.04 -10.05 5.73
N THR A 165 37.19 -10.31 4.43
CA THR A 165 38.43 -10.77 3.77
C THR A 165 38.84 -12.22 4.05
N LEU A 166 37.93 -13.06 4.58
CA LEU A 166 38.16 -14.50 4.62
C LEU A 166 38.22 -15.05 3.17
N PRO A 167 39.24 -15.85 2.82
CA PRO A 167 39.27 -16.55 1.55
C PRO A 167 38.05 -17.46 1.36
N THR A 168 37.52 -17.51 0.14
CA THR A 168 36.30 -18.27 -0.18
C THR A 168 36.57 -19.73 -0.58
N ASP A 169 37.81 -20.21 -0.42
CA ASP A 169 38.12 -21.62 -0.65
C ASP A 169 37.56 -22.51 0.46
N THR A 170 37.26 -23.77 0.12
CA THR A 170 36.63 -24.72 1.04
C THR A 170 37.42 -24.91 2.32
N THR A 171 38.76 -24.91 2.26
CA THR A 171 39.61 -25.15 3.42
C THR A 171 39.57 -23.98 4.41
N SER A 172 39.52 -22.74 3.91
CA SER A 172 39.45 -21.54 4.75
C SER A 172 38.09 -21.37 5.43
N VAL A 173 37.02 -21.84 4.78
CA VAL A 173 35.65 -21.79 5.32
C VAL A 173 35.38 -22.94 6.31
N GLU A 174 36.11 -24.05 6.22
CA GLU A 174 36.03 -25.25 7.08
C GLU A 174 37.01 -25.28 8.28
#